data_AF-A0A535RUT7-F1
#
_entry.id   AF-A0A535RUT7-F1
#
_cell.length_a   1.000
_cell.length_b   1.000
_cell.length_c   1.000
_cell.angle_alpha   90.00
_cell.angle_beta   90.00
_cell.angle_gamma   90.00
#
_symmetry.space_group_name_H-M   'P 1'
#
loop_
_entity.id
_entity.type
_entity.pdbx_description
1 polymer ?
#
loop_
_entity_poly.entity_id
_entity_poly.type
_entity_poly.pdbx_seq_one_letter_code
_entity_poly.pdbx_strand_id
1 'polypeptide(L)' 'MPNLGAPEIILILAIVLIVFGAGKLPDVMSQVGRGVREFRDSASGKDEEKPAKSTTETKT' A
#
# COMPACT_ATOMS: atom_id res chain seq x y z
N MET A 1 2.35 9.95 29.81
CA MET A 1 2.68 8.98 28.74
C MET A 1 2.70 9.74 27.43
N PRO A 2 3.73 9.60 26.59
CA PRO A 2 3.72 10.22 25.27
C PRO A 2 2.54 9.63 24.48
N ASN A 3 1.54 10.46 24.22
CA ASN A 3 0.39 10.07 23.44
C ASN A 3 0.79 10.24 21.97
N LEU A 4 0.95 9.13 21.26
CA LEU A 4 1.11 9.14 19.81
C LEU A 4 -0.21 9.62 19.20
N GLY A 5 -0.36 10.93 19.09
CA GLY A 5 -1.51 11.54 18.47
C GLY A 5 -1.40 11.51 16.95
N ALA A 6 -2.49 11.92 16.30
CA ALA A 6 -2.46 12.22 14.87
C ALA A 6 -1.28 13.11 14.43
N PRO A 7 -0.87 14.17 15.16
CA PRO A 7 0.26 15.00 14.73
C PRO A 7 1.61 14.26 14.75
N GLU A 8 1.91 13.43 15.74
CA GLU A 8 3.14 12.64 15.77
C GLU A 8 3.19 11.64 14.61
N ILE A 9 2.08 10.97 14.29
CA ILE A 9 2.02 10.04 13.16
C ILE A 9 2.27 10.77 11.83
N ILE A 10 1.71 11.97 11.66
CA ILE A 10 1.94 12.80 10.46
C ILE A 10 3.41 13.20 10.35
N LEU A 11 4.07 13.56 11.46
CA LEU A 11 5.48 13.92 11.45
C LEU A 11 6.38 12.75 11.03
N ILE A 12 6.11 11.55 11.55
CA ILE A 12 6.84 10.33 11.16
C ILE A 12 6.59 10.03 9.69
N LEU A 13 5.34 10.12 9.23
CA LEU A 13 4.98 9.91 7.83
C LEU A 13 5.71 10.90 6.92
N ALA A 14 5.83 12.17 7.31
CA ALA A 14 6.56 13.17 6.55
C ALA A 14 8.04 12.80 6.39
N ILE A 15 8.70 12.31 7.45
CA ILE A 15 10.11 11.85 7.38
C ILE A 15 10.24 10.66 6.42
N VAL A 16 9.34 9.68 6.53
CA VAL A 16 9.30 8.52 5.63
C VAL A 16 9.09 8.98 4.19
N LEU A 17 8.18 9.92 3.93
CA LEU A 17 7.94 10.47 2.60
C LEU A 17 9.13 11.24 2.04
N ILE A 18 9.97 11.86 2.87
CA ILE A 18 11.21 12.52 2.41
C ILE A 18 12.25 11.47 1.99
N VAL A 19 12.40 10.40 2.77
CA VAL A 19 13.37 9.33 2.50
C VAL A 19 12.97 8.50 1.28
N PHE A 20 11.71 8.09 1.19
CA PHE A 20 11.21 7.22 0.14
C PHE A 20 10.64 7.99 -1.07
N GLY A 21 10.19 9.22 -0.87
CA GLY A 21 9.46 10.01 -1.87
C GLY A 21 7.95 9.75 -1.87
N ALA A 22 7.16 10.81 -2.07
CA ALA A 22 5.70 10.72 -2.09
C ALA A 22 5.12 9.84 -3.22
N GLY A 23 5.87 9.65 -4.31
CA GLY A 23 5.47 8.75 -5.41
C GLY A 23 5.73 7.27 -5.13
N LYS A 24 6.68 6.93 -4.25
CA LYS A 24 7.06 5.52 -3.99
C LYS A 24 6.17 4.84 -2.97
N LEU A 25 5.68 5.58 -1.96
CA LEU A 25 4.76 5.05 -0.96
C LEU A 25 3.48 4.42 -1.57
N PRO A 26 2.75 5.08 -2.50
CA PRO A 26 1.55 4.49 -3.11
C PRO A 26 1.87 3.29 -4.01
N ASP A 27 3.03 3.28 -4.68
CA ASP A 27 3.47 2.15 -5.51
C ASP A 27 3.73 0.90 -4.66
N VAL A 28 4.53 1.05 -3.59
CA VAL A 28 4.79 -0.04 -2.62
C VAL A 28 3.49 -0.51 -1.96
N MET A 29 2.61 0.40 -1.57
CA MET A 29 1.33 0.06 -0.97
C MET A 29 0.38 -0.63 -1.95
N SER A 30 0.41 -0.28 -3.24
CA SER A 30 -0.37 -0.96 -4.29
C SER A 30 0.08 -2.40 -4.48
N GLN A 31 1.40 -2.63 -4.53
CA GLN A 31 1.98 -3.96 -4.69
C GLN A 31 1.71 -4.85 -3.46
N VAL A 32 1.95 -4.31 -2.25
CA VAL A 32 1.64 -5.01 -1.00
C VAL A 32 0.14 -5.25 -0.86
N GLY A 33 -0.69 -4.27 -1.20
CA GLY A 33 -2.15 -4.37 -1.11
C GLY A 33 -2.73 -5.47 -2.00
N ARG A 34 -2.16 -5.69 -3.19
CA ARG A 34 -2.52 -6.81 -4.07
C ARG A 34 -2.16 -8.15 -3.44
N GLY A 35 -0.94 -8.31 -2.93
CA GLY A 35 -0.51 -9.54 -2.28
C GLY A 35 -1.31 -9.85 -1.01
N VAL A 36 -1.63 -8.84 -0.21
CA VAL A 36 -2.50 -9.00 0.98
C VAL A 36 -3.92 -9.39 0.56
N ARG A 37 -4.43 -8.83 -0.54
CA ARG A 37 -5.75 -9.17 -1.06
C ARG A 37 -5.80 -10.61 -1.56
N GLU A 38 -4.85 -11.02 -2.39
CA GLU A 38 -4.73 -12.41 -2.86
C GLU A 38 -4.57 -13.38 -1.68
N PHE A 39 -3.72 -13.05 -0.70
CA PHE A 39 -3.58 -13.85 0.52
C PHE A 39 -4.90 -14.00 1.28
N ARG A 40 -5.67 -12.91 1.43
CA ARG A 40 -6.98 -12.95 2.09
C ARG A 40 -8.02 -13.72 1.30
N ASP A 41 -8.02 -13.58 -0.03
CA ASP A 41 -8.97 -14.23 -0.92
C ASP A 41 -8.73 -15.75 -0.92
N SER A 42 -7.47 -16.20 -1.01
CA SER A 42 -7.09 -17.62 -0.87
C SER A 42 -7.33 -18.16 0.54
N ALA A 43 -7.01 -17.39 1.59
CA ALA A 43 -7.27 -17.81 2.98
C ALA A 43 -8.77 -17.91 3.31
N SER A 44 -9.62 -17.17 2.60
CA SER A 44 -11.08 -17.19 2.81
C SER A 44 -11.81 -18.18 1.90
N GLY A 45 -11.09 -18.97 1.08
CA GLY A 45 -11.68 -19.95 0.15
C GLY A 45 -12.53 -19.33 -0.96
N LYS A 46 -12.32 -18.05 -1.27
CA LYS A 46 -13.00 -17.35 -2.37
C LYS A 46 -12.18 -17.46 -3.64
N ASP A 47 -12.22 -18.63 -4.27
CA ASP A 47 -11.70 -18.83 -5.63
C ASP A 47 -12.71 -18.32 -6.66
N GLU A 48 -12.95 -17.00 -6.72
CA GLU A 48 -13.76 -16.43 -7.80
C GLU A 48 -13.11 -15.17 -8.41
N GLU A 49 -12.52 -15.41 -9.58
CA GLU A 49 -12.58 -14.61 -10.81
C GLU A 49 -12.83 -13.11 -10.64
N LYS A 50 -11.75 -12.31 -10.62
CA LYS A 50 -11.85 -10.90 -11.05
C LYS A 50 -10.55 -10.43 -11.71
N PRO A 51 -10.63 -9.77 -12.89
CA PRO A 51 -9.45 -9.45 -13.67
C PRO A 51 -8.60 -8.43 -12.92
N ALA A 52 -7.30 -8.71 -12.88
CA ALA A 52 -6.26 -7.79 -12.45
C ALA A 52 -6.21 -6.58 -13.42
N LYS A 53 -7.11 -5.61 -13.25
CA LYS A 53 -7.01 -4.33 -13.95
C LYS A 53 -6.26 -3.34 -13.06
N SER A 54 -4.94 -3.37 -13.16
CA SER A 54 -4.07 -2.19 -13.07
C SER A 54 -2.63 -2.64 -13.31
N THR A 55 -2.33 -3.03 -14.55
CA THR A 55 -1.02 -2.76 -15.13
C THR A 55 -1.09 -1.31 -15.57
N THR A 56 -0.54 -0.40 -14.78
CA THR A 56 -0.14 0.90 -15.34
C THR A 56 1.15 0.62 -16.09
N GLU A 57 1.00 0.31 -17.38
CA GLU A 57 2.04 0.54 -18.36
C GLU A 57 2.42 2.02 -18.26
N THR A 58 3.65 2.31 -17.85
CA THR A 58 4.36 3.50 -18.33
C THR A 58 5.61 2.98 -19.01
N LYS A 59 5.39 2.44 -20.21
CA LYS A 59 6.38 2.43 -21.29
C LYS A 59 6.19 3.75 -22.02
N THR A 60 7.14 4.67 -21.91
CA THR A 60 7.76 5.47 -23.00
C THR A 60 8.87 6.29 -22.38
#